data_AF-A0A519MGA8-F1
#
_entry.id   AF-A0A519MGA8-F1
#
_cell.length_a   1.000
_cell.length_b   1.000
_cell.length_c   1.000
_cell.angle_alpha   90.00
_cell.angle_beta   90.00
_cell.angle_gamma   90.00
#
_symmetry.space_group_name_H-M   'P 1'
#
loop_
_entity.id
_entity.type
_entity.pdbx_description
1 polymer ?
#
loop_
_entity_poly.entity_id
_entity_poly.type
_entity_poly.pdbx_seq_one_letter_code
_entity_poly.pdbx_strand_id
1 'polypeptide(L)'
;MHTWYQSEVPNIIKLDPNAAAVYRDHAAILQEVATNQTKLATDPILTPAQGQGVRTMYQKLVDESTANVQQLTLMASDKTTMSEAEQRQFVAGVADKEKKQLELVRYYTKRTAFGIDQETRKKNQKKINREVWGM
;
A
#
# COMPACT_ATOMS: atom_id res chain seq x y z
N MET A 1 42.49 22.43 -20.27
CA MET A 1 41.44 21.79 -19.47
C MET A 1 40.75 20.76 -20.35
N HIS A 2 40.92 19.47 -20.05
CA HIS A 2 40.29 18.38 -20.80
C HIS A 2 38.84 18.21 -20.33
N THR A 3 37.88 18.51 -21.20
CA THR A 3 36.48 18.12 -21.07
C THR A 3 36.38 16.62 -21.38
N TRP A 4 36.60 15.78 -20.36
CA TRP A 4 36.34 14.35 -20.46
C TRP A 4 34.81 14.13 -20.47
N TYR A 5 34.36 13.46 -21.52
CA TYR A 5 33.01 12.93 -21.78
C TYR A 5 32.09 12.85 -20.54
N GLN A 6 31.13 13.78 -20.42
CA GLN A 6 29.82 13.44 -19.87
C GLN A 6 29.07 12.68 -20.96
N SER A 7 29.25 11.35 -21.02
CA SER A 7 28.36 10.53 -21.83
C SER A 7 26.97 10.61 -21.20
N GLU A 8 25.96 11.03 -21.97
CA GLU A 8 24.57 10.87 -21.54
C GLU A 8 24.33 9.37 -21.27
N VAL A 9 24.23 8.98 -20.00
CA VAL A 9 23.96 7.59 -19.61
C VAL A 9 22.50 7.31 -19.98
N PRO A 10 22.20 6.26 -20.75
CA PRO A 10 20.82 5.91 -21.07
C PRO A 10 20.00 5.71 -19.80
N ASN A 11 18.77 6.23 -19.77
CA ASN A 11 17.84 5.98 -18.68
C ASN A 11 17.27 4.56 -18.81
N ILE A 12 17.85 3.62 -18.07
CA ILE A 12 17.49 2.20 -18.14
C ILE A 12 16.34 1.82 -17.21
N ILE A 13 15.79 2.76 -16.45
CA ILE A 13 14.76 2.50 -15.43
C ILE A 13 13.50 1.88 -16.04
N LYS A 14 13.09 2.34 -17.23
CA LYS A 14 11.95 1.79 -17.96
C LYS A 14 12.16 0.34 -18.41
N LEU A 15 13.42 -0.09 -18.52
CA LEU A 15 13.81 -1.42 -18.96
C LEU A 15 14.17 -2.33 -17.77
N ASP A 16 14.25 -1.80 -16.56
CA ASP A 16 14.60 -2.59 -15.38
C ASP A 16 13.40 -3.47 -14.95
N PRO A 17 13.59 -4.78 -14.77
CA PRO A 17 12.49 -5.68 -14.39
C PRO A 17 11.86 -5.34 -13.03
N ASN A 18 12.58 -4.66 -12.13
CA ASN A 18 12.03 -4.23 -10.84
C ASN A 18 11.07 -3.04 -10.99
N ALA A 19 11.14 -2.26 -12.07
CA ALA A 19 10.16 -1.22 -12.35
C ALA A 19 8.77 -1.83 -12.60
N ALA A 20 8.71 -2.95 -13.32
CA ALA A 20 7.47 -3.70 -13.52
C ALA A 20 6.89 -4.24 -12.19
N ALA A 21 7.77 -4.64 -11.24
CA ALA A 21 7.35 -5.08 -9.93
C ALA A 21 6.64 -3.97 -9.14
N VAL A 22 7.14 -2.73 -9.19
CA VAL A 22 6.51 -1.55 -8.55
C VAL A 22 5.08 -1.37 -9.07
N TYR A 23 4.88 -1.31 -10.39
CA TYR A 23 3.54 -1.11 -10.96
C TYR A 23 2.59 -2.28 -10.66
N ARG A 24 3.09 -3.51 -10.67
CA ARG A 24 2.30 -4.70 -10.31
C ARG A 24 1.85 -4.65 -8.85
N ASP A 25 2.75 -4.31 -7.94
CA ASP A 25 2.46 -4.27 -6.51
C ASP A 25 1.53 -3.09 -6.18
N HIS A 26 1.67 -1.95 -6.86
CA HIS A 26 0.71 -0.83 -6.81
C HIS A 26 -0.70 -1.26 -7.26
N ALA A 27 -0.80 -1.95 -8.39
CA ALA A 27 -2.09 -2.48 -8.86
C ALA A 27 -2.71 -3.47 -7.86
N ALA A 28 -1.88 -4.31 -7.22
CA ALA A 28 -2.35 -5.20 -6.17
C ALA A 28 -2.85 -4.43 -4.94
N ILE A 29 -2.19 -3.34 -4.53
CA ILE A 29 -2.65 -2.46 -3.46
C ILE A 29 -4.03 -1.88 -3.78
N LEU A 30 -4.19 -1.30 -4.98
CA LEU A 30 -5.47 -0.73 -5.41
C LEU A 30 -6.59 -1.79 -5.40
N GLN A 31 -6.30 -3.01 -5.84
CA GLN A 31 -7.25 -4.11 -5.82
C GLN A 31 -7.63 -4.52 -4.38
N GLU A 32 -6.66 -4.63 -3.47
CA GLU A 32 -6.90 -4.95 -2.05
C GLU A 32 -7.78 -3.88 -1.39
N VAL A 33 -7.51 -2.61 -1.66
CA VAL A 33 -8.29 -1.47 -1.14
C VAL A 33 -9.71 -1.48 -1.71
N ALA A 34 -9.85 -1.59 -3.04
CA ALA A 34 -11.17 -1.62 -3.70
C ALA A 34 -12.04 -2.78 -3.19
N THR A 35 -11.42 -3.94 -2.91
CA THR A 35 -12.13 -5.12 -2.42
C THR A 35 -12.58 -4.98 -0.97
N ASN A 36 -11.75 -4.36 -0.10
CA ASN A 36 -11.93 -4.45 1.34
C ASN A 36 -12.35 -3.16 2.04
N GLN A 37 -11.99 -1.98 1.51
CA GLN A 37 -12.18 -0.71 2.22
C GLN A 37 -13.65 -0.48 2.57
N THR A 38 -14.54 -0.48 1.58
CA THR A 38 -15.97 -0.24 1.81
C THR A 38 -16.55 -1.33 2.70
N LYS A 39 -16.28 -2.60 2.39
CA LYS A 39 -16.76 -3.75 3.17
C LYS A 39 -16.45 -3.62 4.66
N LEU A 40 -15.20 -3.31 5.01
CA LEU A 40 -14.77 -3.21 6.40
C LEU A 40 -15.21 -1.89 7.05
N ALA A 41 -15.20 -0.78 6.31
CA ALA A 41 -15.57 0.54 6.84
C ALA A 41 -17.08 0.68 7.11
N THR A 42 -17.93 -0.10 6.44
CA THR A 42 -19.39 -0.08 6.64
C THR A 42 -19.89 -1.26 7.46
N ASP A 43 -19.00 -1.98 8.14
CA ASP A 43 -19.42 -3.11 8.97
C ASP A 43 -20.34 -2.62 10.11
N PRO A 44 -21.51 -3.25 10.34
CA PRO A 44 -22.47 -2.82 11.36
C PRO A 44 -21.93 -2.85 12.80
N ILE A 45 -20.81 -3.53 13.07
CA ILE A 45 -20.19 -3.51 14.39
C ILE A 45 -19.49 -2.17 14.67
N LEU A 46 -19.09 -1.45 13.62
CA LEU A 46 -18.36 -0.19 13.75
C LEU A 46 -19.31 0.99 13.91
N THR A 47 -18.86 1.97 14.71
CA THR A 47 -19.46 3.30 14.70
C THR A 47 -19.08 4.05 13.41
N PRO A 48 -19.83 5.08 13.00
CA PRO A 48 -19.47 5.90 11.83
C PRO A 48 -18.06 6.49 11.91
N ALA A 49 -17.62 6.92 13.10
CA ALA A 49 -16.27 7.44 13.31
C ALA A 49 -15.19 6.36 13.11
N GLN A 50 -15.43 5.13 13.57
CA GLN A 50 -14.52 4.00 13.35
C GLN A 50 -14.46 3.63 11.87
N GLY A 51 -15.60 3.57 11.18
CA GLY A 51 -15.68 3.36 9.74
C GLY A 51 -14.91 4.42 8.95
N GLN A 52 -15.02 5.69 9.33
CA GLN A 52 -14.23 6.78 8.74
C GLN A 52 -12.73 6.61 9.01
N GLY A 53 -12.34 6.18 10.22
CA GLY A 53 -10.96 5.85 10.55
C GLY A 53 -10.38 4.76 9.64
N VAL A 54 -11.17 3.73 9.32
CA VAL A 54 -10.78 2.69 8.35
C VAL A 54 -10.54 3.28 6.96
N ARG A 55 -11.44 4.14 6.47
CA ARG A 55 -11.28 4.79 5.17
C ARG A 55 -10.03 5.66 5.10
N THR A 56 -9.80 6.48 6.12
CA THR A 56 -8.63 7.37 6.20
C THR A 56 -7.32 6.56 6.21
N MET A 57 -7.27 5.43 6.92
CA MET A 57 -6.07 4.60 6.93
C MET A 57 -5.79 3.97 5.56
N TYR A 58 -6.81 3.43 4.88
CA TYR A 58 -6.65 2.93 3.51
C TYR A 58 -6.20 4.03 2.55
N GLN A 59 -6.75 5.24 2.66
CA GLN A 59 -6.35 6.36 1.83
C GLN A 59 -4.85 6.67 2.03
N LYS A 60 -4.40 6.78 3.27
CA LYS A 60 -2.98 7.00 3.58
C LYS A 60 -2.08 5.93 2.95
N LEU A 61 -2.48 4.67 3.02
CA LEU A 61 -1.71 3.57 2.45
C LEU A 61 -1.64 3.63 0.91
N VAL A 62 -2.72 4.04 0.25
CA VAL A 62 -2.75 4.27 -1.20
C VAL A 62 -1.91 5.50 -1.59
N ASP A 63 -1.96 6.57 -0.81
CA ASP A 63 -1.19 7.79 -1.06
C ASP A 63 0.32 7.50 -1.01
N GLU A 64 0.77 6.72 -0.02
CA GLU A 64 2.16 6.28 0.10
C GLU A 64 2.62 5.42 -1.10
N SER A 65 1.77 4.50 -1.56
CA SER A 65 2.02 3.69 -2.76
C SER A 65 2.07 4.55 -4.04
N THR A 66 1.15 5.50 -4.16
CA THR A 66 1.11 6.45 -5.29
C THR A 66 2.37 7.31 -5.32
N ALA A 67 2.86 7.76 -4.16
CA ALA A 67 4.10 8.52 -4.06
C ALA A 67 5.33 7.71 -4.54
N ASN A 68 5.40 6.41 -4.20
CA ASN A 68 6.48 5.54 -4.70
C ASN A 68 6.43 5.40 -6.24
N VAL A 69 5.24 5.19 -6.81
CA VAL A 69 5.04 5.09 -8.27
C VAL A 69 5.40 6.40 -8.97
N GLN A 70 5.01 7.54 -8.39
CA GLN A 70 5.39 8.86 -8.90
C GLN A 70 6.90 9.06 -8.86
N GLN A 71 7.56 8.66 -7.77
CA GLN A 71 9.02 8.74 -7.64
C GLN A 71 9.73 7.95 -8.76
N LEU A 72 9.26 6.73 -9.06
CA LEU A 72 9.78 5.92 -10.15
C LEU A 72 9.51 6.58 -11.52
N THR A 73 8.29 7.07 -11.73
CA THR A 73 7.86 7.63 -13.02
C THR A 73 8.59 8.91 -13.38
N LEU A 74 8.84 9.78 -12.39
CA LEU A 74 9.65 10.99 -12.56
C LEU A 74 11.08 10.63 -12.96
N MET A 75 11.72 9.73 -12.21
CA MET A 75 13.09 9.32 -12.53
C MET A 75 13.19 8.62 -13.90
N ALA A 76 12.15 7.91 -14.33
CA ALA A 76 12.09 7.27 -15.65
C ALA A 76 11.86 8.26 -16.82
N SER A 77 11.44 9.48 -16.52
CA SER A 77 11.08 10.51 -17.53
C SER A 77 12.15 11.58 -17.68
N ASP A 78 12.99 11.76 -16.66
CA ASP A 78 14.03 12.79 -16.64
C ASP A 78 15.38 12.29 -17.21
N LYS A 79 16.19 13.24 -17.69
CA LYS A 79 17.61 13.01 -17.91
C LYS A 79 18.28 12.83 -16.56
N THR A 80 19.02 11.74 -16.39
CA THR A 80 19.68 11.42 -15.12
C THR A 80 21.19 11.52 -15.25
N THR A 81 21.84 12.03 -14.20
CA THR A 81 23.31 11.98 -14.05
C THR A 81 23.76 10.72 -13.31
N MET A 82 22.83 9.86 -12.90
CA MET A 82 23.13 8.60 -12.22
C MET A 82 23.73 7.60 -13.18
N SER A 83 24.77 6.91 -12.73
CA SER A 83 25.29 5.71 -13.38
C SER A 83 24.21 4.63 -13.45
N GLU A 84 24.38 3.66 -14.36
CA GLU A 84 23.45 2.52 -14.47
C GLU A 84 23.31 1.75 -13.14
N ALA A 85 24.40 1.58 -12.39
CA ALA A 85 24.38 0.90 -11.10
C ALA A 85 23.51 1.65 -10.07
N GLU A 86 23.65 2.98 -10.01
CA GLU A 86 22.83 3.82 -9.14
C GLU A 86 21.36 3.81 -9.56
N GLN A 87 21.07 3.83 -10.88
CA GLN A 87 19.70 3.71 -11.39
C GLN A 87 19.08 2.38 -10.95
N ARG A 88 19.80 1.25 -11.09
CA ARG A 88 19.31 -0.07 -10.65
C ARG A 88 19.07 -0.14 -9.15
N GLN A 89 19.98 0.41 -8.34
CA GLN A 89 19.81 0.49 -6.89
C GLN A 89 18.59 1.32 -6.50
N PHE A 90 18.37 2.43 -7.19
CA PHE A 90 17.18 3.26 -6.98
C PHE A 90 15.89 2.48 -7.28
N VAL A 91 15.81 1.82 -8.45
CA VAL A 91 14.61 1.04 -8.81
C VAL A 91 14.38 -0.10 -7.81
N ALA A 92 15.43 -0.82 -7.42
CA ALA A 92 15.34 -1.88 -6.41
C ALA A 92 14.83 -1.33 -5.06
N GLY A 93 15.33 -0.16 -4.63
CA GLY A 93 14.88 0.49 -3.41
C GLY A 93 13.41 0.91 -3.46
N VAL A 94 12.92 1.40 -4.60
CA VAL A 94 11.49 1.72 -4.78
C VAL A 94 10.64 0.43 -4.81
N ALA A 95 11.12 -0.62 -5.48
CA ALA A 95 10.45 -1.92 -5.49
C ALA A 95 10.30 -2.52 -4.08
N ASP A 96 11.34 -2.43 -3.25
CA ASP A 96 11.28 -2.90 -1.86
C ASP A 96 10.30 -2.09 -1.01
N LYS A 97 10.25 -0.76 -1.21
CA LYS A 97 9.25 0.09 -0.54
C LYS A 97 7.84 -0.29 -0.93
N GLU A 98 7.60 -0.50 -2.22
CA GLU A 98 6.27 -0.82 -2.74
C GLU A 98 5.80 -2.20 -2.28
N LYS A 99 6.71 -3.18 -2.27
CA LYS A 99 6.43 -4.50 -1.70
C LYS A 99 6.04 -4.42 -0.22
N LYS A 100 6.78 -3.66 0.59
CA LYS A 100 6.43 -3.44 2.01
C LYS A 100 5.09 -2.74 2.15
N GLN A 101 4.78 -1.81 1.24
CA GLN A 101 3.49 -1.12 1.26
C GLN A 101 2.32 -2.09 1.01
N LEU A 102 2.48 -3.02 0.06
CA LEU A 102 1.51 -4.09 -0.17
C LEU A 102 1.33 -4.99 1.06
N GLU A 103 2.41 -5.33 1.75
CA GLU A 103 2.37 -6.10 2.99
C GLU A 103 1.61 -5.34 4.10
N LEU A 104 1.84 -4.03 4.25
CA LEU A 104 1.14 -3.18 5.22
C LEU A 104 -0.36 -3.10 4.94
N VAL A 105 -0.76 -2.94 3.67
CA VAL A 105 -2.17 -2.95 3.26
C VAL A 105 -2.83 -4.26 3.66
N ARG A 106 -2.23 -5.40 3.28
CA ARG A 106 -2.75 -6.74 3.62
C ARG A 106 -2.81 -6.99 5.12
N TYR A 107 -1.79 -6.56 5.86
CA TYR A 107 -1.77 -6.68 7.31
C TYR A 107 -2.91 -5.87 7.94
N TYR A 108 -3.07 -4.61 7.52
CA TYR A 108 -4.13 -3.74 8.00
C TYR A 108 -5.52 -4.31 7.72
N THR A 109 -5.75 -4.82 6.51
CA THR A 109 -6.99 -5.52 6.13
C THR A 109 -7.29 -6.67 7.08
N LYS A 110 -6.33 -7.59 7.28
CA LYS A 110 -6.48 -8.76 8.15
C LYS A 110 -6.76 -8.36 9.59
N ARG A 111 -5.98 -7.41 10.12
CA ARG A 111 -6.14 -6.92 11.50
C ARG A 111 -7.50 -6.28 11.73
N THR A 112 -7.98 -5.49 10.77
CA THR A 112 -9.28 -4.82 10.86
C THR A 112 -10.42 -5.82 10.82
N ALA A 113 -10.39 -6.78 9.88
CA ALA A 113 -11.37 -7.85 9.81
C ALA A 113 -11.42 -8.71 11.08
N PHE A 114 -10.26 -9.04 11.64
CA PHE A 114 -10.16 -9.78 12.89
C PHE A 114 -10.74 -9.02 14.09
N GLY A 115 -10.47 -7.71 14.18
CA GLY A 115 -11.06 -6.85 15.21
C GLY A 115 -12.59 -6.82 15.13
N ILE A 116 -13.12 -6.69 13.92
CA ILE A 116 -14.57 -6.73 13.65
C ILE A 116 -15.19 -8.06 14.08
N ASP A 117 -14.58 -9.20 13.71
CA ASP A 117 -15.07 -10.53 14.09
C ASP A 117 -15.06 -10.71 15.61
N GLN A 118 -14.00 -10.28 16.29
CA GLN A 118 -13.95 -10.34 17.75
C GLN A 118 -15.07 -9.54 18.42
N GLU A 119 -15.30 -8.29 18.01
CA GLU A 119 -16.34 -7.46 18.60
C GLU A 119 -17.75 -8.00 18.29
N THR A 120 -17.94 -8.57 17.09
CA THR A 120 -19.17 -9.26 16.71
C THR A 120 -19.45 -10.43 17.65
N ARG A 121 -18.46 -11.30 17.90
CA ARG A 121 -18.59 -12.42 18.83
C ARG A 121 -18.89 -11.96 20.26
N LYS A 122 -18.22 -10.91 20.74
CA LYS A 122 -18.49 -10.34 22.08
C LYS A 122 -19.92 -9.81 22.19
N LYS A 123 -20.41 -9.12 21.17
CA LYS A 123 -21.79 -8.59 21.14
C LYS A 123 -22.82 -9.72 21.13
N ASN A 124 -22.60 -10.76 20.34
CA ASN A 124 -23.47 -11.93 20.28
C ASN A 124 -23.46 -12.70 21.61
N GLN A 125 -22.30 -12.89 22.23
CA GLN A 125 -22.20 -13.54 23.53
C GLN A 125 -22.96 -12.77 24.61
N LYS A 126 -22.83 -11.44 24.65
CA LYS A 126 -23.61 -10.61 25.59
C LYS A 126 -25.11 -10.75 25.38
N LYS A 127 -25.56 -10.80 24.12
CA LYS A 127 -26.97 -11.01 23.78
C LYS A 127 -27.46 -12.37 24.28
N ILE A 128 -26.73 -13.45 24.00
CA ILE A 128 -27.07 -14.81 24.44
C ILE A 128 -27.09 -14.88 25.98
N ASN A 129 -26.09 -14.31 26.66
CA ASN A 129 -26.05 -14.32 28.12
C ASN A 129 -27.27 -13.63 28.73
N ARG A 130 -27.72 -12.53 28.14
CA ARG A 130 -28.94 -11.83 28.58
C ARG A 130 -30.19 -12.66 28.36
N GLU A 131 -30.30 -13.32 27.21
CA GLU A 131 -31.46 -14.18 26.87
C GLU A 131 -31.55 -15.42 27.75
N VAL A 132 -30.41 -16.04 28.09
CA VAL A 132 -30.37 -17.30 28.85
C VAL A 132 -30.39 -17.06 30.37
N TRP A 133 -29.69 -16.04 30.86
CA TRP A 133 -29.44 -15.85 32.29
C TRP A 133 -30.09 -14.59 32.89
N GLY A 134 -30.79 -13.77 32.10
CA GLY A 134 -31.52 -12.60 32.60
C GLY A 134 -30.65 -11.44 33.12
N MET A 135 -29.34 -11.44 32.82
CA MET A 135 -28.40 -10.34 33.14
C MET A 135 -28.26 -9.32 32.01
#